data_AF-A0A954R0D8-F1
#
_entry.id   AF-A0A954R0D8-F1
#
_cell.length_a   1.000
_cell.length_b   1.000
_cell.length_c   1.000
_cell.angle_alpha   90.00
_cell.angle_beta   90.00
_cell.angle_gamma   90.00
#
_symmetry.space_group_name_H-M   'P 1'
#
loop_
_entity.id
_entity.type
_entity.pdbx_description
1 polymer ?
#
loop_
_entity_poly.entity_id
_entity_poly.type
_entity_poly.pdbx_seq_one_letter_code
_entity_poly.pdbx_strand_id
1 'polypeptide(L)'
;DLDTETLELLEERLVAFEGTVLVVSHDREFLNNVVTSSIVFEDGNVREYVGGYDDWQRQRTQRLAATASRDKGKSTEKASGSNADAPSAKPAAPTAKRKLTYKEQQELARLPDDIERLEADIAGLHQAMADPSFYKQPGELVAQEQRRLKELESQLSTAYTRWEELESV
;
A
#
# COMPACT_ATOMS: atom_id res chain seq x y z
N ASP A 1 7.79 9.52 -2.86
CA ASP A 1 6.67 9.74 -3.79
C ASP A 1 7.24 10.28 -5.10
N LEU A 2 6.78 9.78 -6.25
CA LEU A 2 7.21 10.30 -7.56
C LEU A 2 6.13 11.26 -8.07
N ASP A 3 6.51 12.43 -8.54
CA ASP A 3 5.56 13.37 -9.17
C ASP A 3 4.84 12.68 -10.35
N THR A 4 3.55 12.95 -10.51
CA THR A 4 2.68 12.31 -11.54
C THR A 4 3.27 12.38 -12.95
N GLU A 5 3.90 13.50 -13.31
CA GLU A 5 4.56 13.67 -14.61
C GLU A 5 5.76 12.70 -14.80
N THR A 6 6.46 12.38 -13.72
CA THR A 6 7.59 11.43 -13.76
C THR A 6 7.11 9.99 -13.85
N LEU A 7 5.94 9.67 -13.27
CA LEU A 7 5.30 8.36 -13.40
C LEU A 7 4.85 8.09 -14.83
N GLU A 8 4.17 9.05 -15.48
CA GLU A 8 3.72 8.90 -16.87
C GLU A 8 4.90 8.62 -17.83
N LEU A 9 6.01 9.35 -17.66
CA LEU A 9 7.23 9.11 -18.45
C LEU A 9 7.82 7.72 -18.18
N LEU A 10 7.80 7.27 -16.92
CA LEU A 10 8.28 5.95 -16.54
C LEU A 10 7.40 4.84 -17.15
N GLU A 11 6.08 5.01 -17.17
CA GLU A 11 5.13 4.08 -17.80
C GLU A 11 5.45 3.91 -19.29
N GLU A 12 5.60 5.02 -20.04
CA GLU A 12 5.90 4.98 -21.47
C GLU A 12 7.21 4.22 -21.75
N ARG A 13 8.24 4.45 -20.94
CA ARG A 13 9.54 3.78 -21.07
C ARG A 13 9.46 2.29 -20.75
N LEU A 14 8.66 1.89 -19.77
CA LEU A 14 8.49 0.50 -19.39
C LEU A 14 7.67 -0.28 -20.42
N VAL A 15 6.64 0.33 -21.00
CA VAL A 15 5.85 -0.26 -22.08
C VAL A 15 6.70 -0.44 -23.36
N ALA A 16 7.57 0.52 -23.66
CA ALA A 16 8.47 0.46 -24.82
C ALA A 16 9.68 -0.48 -24.61
N PHE A 17 9.86 -1.07 -23.42
CA PHE A 17 11.00 -1.93 -23.14
C PHE A 17 10.80 -3.32 -23.75
N GLU A 18 11.69 -3.73 -24.66
CA GLU A 18 11.58 -5.01 -25.40
C GLU A 18 11.95 -6.26 -24.57
N GLY A 19 12.29 -6.11 -23.29
CA GLY A 19 12.65 -7.21 -22.39
C GLY A 19 11.56 -7.59 -21.39
N THR A 20 11.83 -8.59 -20.54
CA THR A 20 10.93 -8.95 -19.44
C THR A 20 11.26 -8.13 -18.21
N VAL A 21 10.27 -7.41 -17.67
CA VAL A 21 10.40 -6.62 -16.45
C VAL A 21 9.50 -7.23 -15.37
N LEU A 22 10.04 -7.43 -14.16
CA LEU A 22 9.26 -7.77 -12.98
C LEU A 22 9.15 -6.51 -12.12
N VAL A 23 7.93 -6.01 -11.91
CA VAL A 23 7.69 -4.79 -11.15
C VAL A 23 6.89 -5.09 -9.89
N VAL A 24 7.31 -4.49 -8.77
CA VAL A 24 6.57 -4.49 -7.51
C VAL A 24 6.21 -3.05 -7.20
N SER A 25 4.92 -2.74 -7.21
CA SER A 25 4.40 -1.41 -6.91
C SER A 25 3.17 -1.49 -6.01
N HIS A 26 2.93 -0.43 -5.26
CA HIS A 26 1.72 -0.24 -4.45
C HIS A 26 0.66 0.60 -5.18
N ASP A 27 1.05 1.25 -6.28
CA ASP A 27 0.15 2.02 -7.13
C ASP A 27 -0.59 1.08 -8.10
N ARG A 28 -1.92 1.10 -8.00
CA ARG A 28 -2.81 0.24 -8.78
C ARG A 28 -2.95 0.70 -10.22
N GLU A 29 -2.94 2.02 -10.45
CA GLU A 29 -3.14 2.59 -11.79
C GLU A 29 -1.91 2.32 -12.65
N PHE A 30 -0.72 2.54 -12.09
CA PHE A 30 0.55 2.15 -12.69
C PHE A 30 0.61 0.66 -13.04
N LEU A 31 0.21 -0.22 -12.11
CA LEU A 31 0.19 -1.66 -12.37
C LEU A 31 -0.78 -2.02 -13.49
N ASN A 32 -1.96 -1.40 -13.53
CA ASN A 32 -2.93 -1.62 -14.59
C ASN A 32 -2.43 -1.19 -15.98
N ASN A 33 -1.63 -0.13 -16.05
CA ASN A 33 -1.14 0.42 -17.31
C ASN A 33 0.10 -0.31 -17.85
N VAL A 34 0.97 -0.82 -16.97
CA VAL A 34 2.30 -1.32 -17.36
C VAL A 34 2.39 -2.84 -17.41
N VAL A 35 1.69 -3.57 -16.54
CA VAL A 35 1.91 -5.03 -16.41
C VAL A 35 1.00 -5.83 -17.35
N THR A 36 1.55 -6.91 -17.90
CA THR A 36 0.82 -7.85 -18.76
C THR A 36 0.27 -9.06 -18.00
N SER A 37 0.94 -9.44 -16.89
CA SER A 37 0.44 -10.42 -15.93
C SER A 37 0.79 -10.01 -14.49
N SER A 38 -0.07 -10.42 -13.57
CA SER A 38 0.04 -10.16 -12.13
C SER A 38 0.24 -11.46 -11.37
N ILE A 39 1.32 -11.54 -10.58
CA ILE A 39 1.62 -12.69 -9.73
C ILE A 39 1.21 -12.34 -8.30
N VAL A 40 0.26 -13.09 -7.73
CA VAL A 40 -0.32 -12.81 -6.42
C VAL A 40 -0.17 -14.01 -5.49
N PHE A 41 0.27 -13.73 -4.27
CA PHE A 41 0.33 -14.70 -3.17
C PHE A 41 -1.02 -14.73 -2.45
N GLU A 42 -1.78 -15.82 -2.58
CA GLU A 42 -3.07 -16.03 -1.93
C GLU A 42 -3.17 -17.43 -1.33
N ASP A 43 -3.71 -17.55 -0.11
CA ASP A 43 -3.94 -18.84 0.57
C ASP A 43 -2.69 -19.74 0.63
N GLY A 44 -1.52 -19.14 0.82
CA GLY A 44 -0.23 -19.85 0.85
C GLY A 44 0.26 -20.36 -0.51
N ASN A 45 -0.40 -20.00 -1.62
CA ASN A 45 -0.03 -20.38 -2.97
C ASN A 45 0.24 -19.16 -3.85
N VAL A 46 1.18 -19.30 -4.79
CA VAL A 46 1.44 -18.29 -5.83
C VAL A 46 0.52 -18.57 -7.01
N ARG A 47 -0.18 -17.53 -7.48
CA ARG A 47 -1.06 -17.62 -8.65
C ARG A 47 -0.77 -16.49 -9.61
N GLU A 48 -0.75 -16.83 -10.89
CA GLU A 48 -0.62 -15.88 -11.98
C GLU A 48 -1.99 -15.54 -12.54
N TYR A 49 -2.19 -14.26 -12.82
CA TYR A 49 -3.39 -13.68 -13.40
C TYR A 49 -2.98 -12.88 -14.64
N VAL A 50 -3.69 -13.07 -15.75
CA VAL A 50 -3.48 -12.25 -16.96
C VAL A 50 -4.10 -10.88 -16.73
N GLY A 51 -3.34 -9.81 -17.01
CA GLY A 51 -3.75 -8.43 -16.82
C GLY A 51 -3.27 -7.80 -15.51
N GLY A 52 -3.76 -6.59 -15.25
CA GLY A 52 -3.36 -5.75 -14.13
C GLY A 52 -4.04 -6.12 -12.80
N TYR A 53 -3.96 -5.19 -11.86
CA TYR A 53 -4.61 -5.27 -10.55
C TYR A 53 -6.13 -5.46 -10.66
N ASP A 54 -6.79 -4.72 -11.56
CA ASP A 54 -8.25 -4.78 -11.74
C ASP A 54 -8.69 -6.14 -12.27
N ASP A 55 -7.91 -6.73 -13.18
CA ASP A 55 -8.18 -8.06 -13.73
C ASP A 55 -8.03 -9.14 -12.66
N TRP A 56 -7.00 -9.04 -11.82
CA TRP A 56 -6.86 -9.89 -10.63
C TRP A 56 -8.09 -9.75 -9.73
N GLN A 57 -8.52 -8.54 -9.38
CA GLN A 57 -9.65 -8.31 -8.49
C GLN A 57 -10.96 -8.91 -9.05
N ARG A 58 -11.21 -8.78 -10.35
CA ARG A 58 -12.36 -9.39 -11.05
C ARG A 58 -12.30 -10.91 -11.00
N GLN A 59 -11.16 -11.51 -11.36
CA GLN A 59 -10.98 -12.96 -11.36
C GLN A 59 -11.05 -13.55 -9.94
N ARG A 60 -10.55 -12.84 -8.93
CA ARG A 60 -10.67 -13.19 -7.52
C ARG A 60 -12.12 -13.20 -7.06
N THR A 61 -12.89 -12.16 -7.41
CA THR A 61 -14.30 -12.02 -7.02
C THR A 61 -15.17 -13.13 -7.64
N GLN A 62 -14.98 -13.42 -8.93
CA GLN A 62 -15.69 -14.51 -9.61
C GLN A 62 -15.38 -15.88 -8.98
N ARG A 63 -14.12 -16.09 -8.56
CA ARG A 63 -13.69 -17.33 -7.91
C ARG A 63 -14.29 -17.51 -6.53
N LEU A 64 -14.29 -16.45 -5.72
CA LEU A 64 -14.93 -16.46 -4.40
C LEU A 64 -16.46 -16.66 -4.51
N ALA A 65 -17.09 -16.10 -5.55
CA ALA A 65 -18.50 -16.34 -5.84
C ALA A 65 -18.76 -17.79 -6.29
N ALA A 66 -17.86 -18.37 -7.10
CA ALA A 66 -17.96 -19.76 -7.55
C ALA A 66 -17.73 -20.77 -6.41
N THR A 67 -16.86 -20.47 -5.44
CA THR A 67 -16.67 -21.32 -4.26
C THR A 67 -17.85 -21.21 -3.29
N ALA A 68 -18.41 -20.00 -3.09
CA ALA A 68 -19.61 -19.79 -2.27
C ALA A 68 -20.89 -20.43 -2.87
N SER A 69 -20.97 -20.52 -4.20
CA SER A 69 -22.11 -21.14 -4.90
C SER A 69 -22.10 -22.67 -4.88
N ARG A 70 -20.97 -23.29 -4.53
CA ARG A 70 -20.89 -24.75 -4.30
C ARG A 70 -21.37 -25.19 -2.91
N ASP A 71 -21.58 -24.24 -1.98
CA ASP A 71 -21.99 -24.54 -0.59
C ASP A 71 -23.47 -24.22 -0.31
N LYS A 72 -24.17 -23.52 -1.20
CA LYS A 72 -25.61 -23.21 -1.05
C LYS A 72 -26.51 -24.23 -1.74
N GLY A 73 -26.38 -25.47 -1.29
CA GLY A 73 -27.26 -26.59 -1.63
C GLY A 73 -28.11 -27.06 -0.44
N LYS A 74 -28.65 -26.18 0.41
CA LYS A 74 -29.81 -26.50 1.25
C LYS A 74 -30.41 -25.30 1.97
N SER A 75 -31.73 -25.34 2.05
CA SER A 75 -32.62 -24.66 3.01
C SER A 75 -33.23 -23.33 2.56
N THR A 76 -34.47 -23.49 2.13
CA THR A 76 -35.55 -22.55 1.93
C THR A 76 -36.07 -21.92 3.24
N GLU A 77 -36.74 -20.77 3.03
CA GLU A 77 -37.93 -20.25 3.73
C GLU A 77 -37.81 -19.20 4.86
N LYS A 78 -38.31 -18.00 4.50
CA LYS A 78 -39.27 -17.09 5.19
C LYS A 78 -39.02 -16.71 6.66
N ALA A 79 -38.98 -15.40 6.94
CA ALA A 79 -40.17 -14.61 7.28
C ALA A 79 -39.83 -13.16 7.67
N SER A 80 -40.83 -12.31 7.43
CA SER A 80 -41.01 -10.88 7.72
C SER A 80 -40.74 -10.44 9.17
N GLY A 81 -40.32 -9.17 9.35
CA GLY A 81 -40.39 -8.46 10.63
C GLY A 81 -39.90 -7.01 10.55
N SER A 82 -40.83 -6.06 10.56
CA SER A 82 -40.64 -4.60 10.65
C SER A 82 -40.35 -4.16 12.09
N ASN A 83 -39.42 -3.22 12.31
CA ASN A 83 -39.67 -1.90 12.95
C ASN A 83 -38.39 -1.17 13.38
N ALA A 84 -38.52 0.15 13.36
CA ALA A 84 -37.58 1.21 13.72
C ALA A 84 -37.09 1.19 15.18
N ASP A 85 -35.91 1.75 15.47
CA ASP A 85 -35.76 3.10 16.07
C ASP A 85 -34.29 3.53 16.27
N ALA A 86 -34.08 4.86 16.30
CA ALA A 86 -32.95 5.65 16.84
C ALA A 86 -31.59 5.76 16.10
N PRO A 87 -30.83 6.85 16.31
CA PRO A 87 -31.21 8.25 16.13
C PRO A 87 -30.22 9.02 15.23
N SER A 88 -30.65 10.16 14.69
CA SER A 88 -29.84 11.08 13.90
C SER A 88 -28.68 11.69 14.70
N ALA A 89 -27.44 11.46 14.26
CA ALA A 89 -26.29 12.25 14.67
C ALA A 89 -26.20 13.50 13.78
N LYS A 90 -26.31 14.68 14.40
CA LYS A 90 -26.01 15.97 13.77
C LYS A 90 -24.52 16.03 13.36
N PRO A 91 -24.18 16.61 12.20
CA PRO A 91 -22.80 16.89 11.86
C PRO A 91 -22.27 18.04 12.73
N ALA A 92 -21.12 17.82 13.36
CA ALA A 92 -20.40 18.84 14.14
C ALA A 92 -19.82 19.92 13.20
N ALA A 93 -19.98 21.18 13.61
CA ALA A 93 -19.48 22.37 12.94
C ALA A 93 -17.94 22.49 13.06
N PRO A 94 -17.27 23.34 12.24
CA PRO A 94 -15.85 23.25 11.96
C PRO A 94 -15.01 23.80 13.12
N THR A 95 -13.92 23.10 13.44
CA THR A 95 -12.96 23.47 14.47
C THR A 95 -12.12 24.68 14.03
N ALA A 96 -12.05 25.68 14.91
CA ALA A 96 -11.20 26.85 14.75
C ALA A 96 -9.72 26.43 14.62
N LYS A 97 -9.00 27.09 13.70
CA LYS A 97 -7.55 26.90 13.47
C LYS A 97 -6.80 27.09 14.78
N ARG A 98 -6.21 26.01 15.26
CA ARG A 98 -5.45 25.96 16.52
C ARG A 98 -4.05 26.49 16.21
N LYS A 99 -3.44 27.30 17.08
CA LYS A 99 -2.07 27.76 16.85
C LYS A 99 -1.09 26.69 17.33
N LEU A 100 -0.07 26.33 16.52
CA LEU A 100 1.01 25.43 16.96
C LEU A 100 1.65 25.93 18.25
N THR A 101 1.88 25.01 19.17
CA THR A 101 2.67 25.24 20.38
C THR A 101 4.17 25.27 20.06
N TYR A 102 4.99 25.86 20.93
CA TYR A 102 6.45 25.94 20.75
C TYR A 102 7.12 24.57 20.55
N LYS A 103 6.59 23.51 21.19
CA LYS A 103 7.08 22.14 21.02
C LYS A 103 6.75 21.59 19.63
N GLU A 104 5.55 21.85 19.14
CA GLU A 104 5.11 21.42 17.80
C GLU A 104 5.85 22.19 16.69
N GLN A 105 6.16 23.48 16.90
CA GLN A 105 7.01 24.24 15.96
C GLN A 105 8.43 23.69 15.88
N GLN A 106 9.01 23.29 17.02
CA GLN A 106 10.34 22.67 17.04
C GLN A 106 10.33 21.27 16.42
N GLU A 107 9.24 20.53 16.58
CA GLU A 107 9.00 19.24 15.92
C GLU A 107 8.91 19.41 14.40
N LEU A 108 8.08 20.34 13.91
CA LEU A 108 7.94 20.65 12.48
C LEU A 108 9.28 21.03 11.84
N ALA A 109 10.13 21.77 12.56
CA ALA A 109 11.46 22.15 12.07
C ALA A 109 12.45 20.96 11.98
N ARG A 110 12.22 19.86 12.72
CA ARG A 110 13.09 18.68 12.73
C ARG A 110 12.61 17.55 11.81
N LEU A 111 11.31 17.51 11.52
CA LEU A 111 10.71 16.47 10.69
C LEU A 111 11.37 16.34 9.30
N PRO A 112 11.72 17.42 8.57
CA PRO A 112 12.43 17.30 7.30
C PRO A 112 13.77 16.55 7.41
N ASP A 113 14.60 16.91 8.39
CA ASP A 113 15.89 16.23 8.63
C ASP A 113 15.70 14.75 9.03
N ASP A 114 14.68 14.47 9.82
CA ASP A 114 14.34 13.10 10.23
C ASP A 114 13.84 12.26 9.05
N ILE A 115 13.03 12.85 8.15
CA ILE A 115 12.55 12.24 6.92
C ILE A 115 13.73 11.93 5.99
N GLU A 116 14.61 12.91 5.71
CA GLU A 116 15.79 12.70 4.86
C GLU A 116 16.68 11.56 5.38
N ARG A 117 16.88 11.49 6.71
CA ARG A 117 17.64 10.39 7.33
C ARG A 117 16.97 9.04 7.11
N LEU A 118 15.65 8.95 7.36
CA LEU A 118 14.90 7.70 7.19
C LEU A 118 14.93 7.24 5.72
N GLU A 119 14.80 8.17 4.77
CA GLU A 119 14.90 7.87 3.34
C GLU A 119 16.30 7.36 2.95
N ALA A 120 17.36 7.99 3.46
CA ALA A 120 18.72 7.55 3.22
C ALA A 120 18.98 6.14 3.78
N ASP A 121 18.47 5.84 4.98
CA ASP A 121 18.59 4.52 5.60
C ASP A 121 17.84 3.44 4.79
N ILE A 122 16.62 3.73 4.32
CA ILE A 122 15.82 2.86 3.46
C ILE A 122 16.55 2.61 2.14
N ALA A 123 17.05 3.67 1.49
CA ALA A 123 17.78 3.56 0.23
C ALA A 123 19.04 2.70 0.38
N GLY A 124 19.78 2.85 1.49
CA GLY A 124 20.95 2.02 1.80
C GLY A 124 20.59 0.54 1.97
N LEU A 125 19.50 0.24 2.67
CA LEU A 125 19.00 -1.13 2.82
C LEU A 125 18.54 -1.72 1.48
N HIS A 126 17.81 -0.94 0.66
CA HIS A 126 17.39 -1.38 -0.67
C HIS A 126 18.60 -1.70 -1.56
N GLN A 127 19.63 -0.87 -1.54
CA GLN A 127 20.85 -1.13 -2.30
C GLN A 127 21.57 -2.40 -1.82
N ALA A 128 21.64 -2.62 -0.50
CA ALA A 128 22.21 -3.84 0.05
C ALA A 128 21.39 -5.09 -0.35
N MET A 129 20.07 -4.98 -0.34
CA MET A 129 19.15 -6.06 -0.72
C MET A 129 19.14 -6.32 -2.23
N ALA A 130 19.51 -5.35 -3.06
CA ALA A 130 19.64 -5.52 -4.50
C ALA A 130 20.83 -6.41 -4.90
N ASP A 131 21.82 -6.60 -4.01
CA ASP A 131 22.95 -7.51 -4.26
C ASP A 131 22.50 -8.99 -4.14
N PRO A 132 22.67 -9.83 -5.18
CA PRO A 132 22.34 -11.26 -5.10
C PRO A 132 23.06 -12.03 -3.98
N SER A 133 24.19 -11.51 -3.49
CA SER A 133 24.98 -12.07 -2.39
C SER A 133 24.31 -11.87 -1.04
N PHE A 134 23.42 -10.88 -0.91
CA PHE A 134 22.62 -10.63 0.29
C PHE A 134 21.77 -11.85 0.66
N TYR A 135 21.11 -12.45 -0.33
CA TYR A 135 20.26 -13.63 -0.12
C TYR A 135 21.04 -14.94 0.06
N LYS A 136 22.38 -14.92 -0.03
CA LYS A 136 23.24 -16.05 0.33
C LYS A 136 23.55 -16.10 1.83
N GLN A 137 23.19 -15.05 2.57
CA GLN A 137 23.36 -14.99 4.02
C GLN A 137 22.36 -15.91 4.76
N PRO A 138 22.61 -16.22 6.04
CA PRO A 138 21.64 -16.91 6.88
C PRO A 138 20.26 -16.25 6.84
N GLY A 139 19.21 -17.07 6.70
CA GLY A 139 17.83 -16.57 6.58
C GLY A 139 17.36 -15.70 7.75
N GLU A 140 17.93 -15.89 8.95
CA GLU A 140 17.67 -15.02 10.11
C GLU A 140 18.16 -13.59 9.91
N LEU A 141 19.34 -13.40 9.30
CA LEU A 141 19.88 -12.06 8.99
C LEU A 141 19.05 -11.38 7.90
N VAL A 142 18.71 -12.12 6.84
CA VAL A 142 17.82 -11.61 5.77
C VAL A 142 16.47 -11.20 6.36
N ALA A 143 15.87 -12.02 7.24
CA ALA A 143 14.61 -11.71 7.89
C ALA A 143 14.73 -10.55 8.91
N GLN A 144 15.89 -10.34 9.52
CA GLN A 144 16.15 -9.20 10.40
C GLN A 144 16.21 -7.90 9.61
N GLU A 145 16.97 -7.87 8.52
CA GLU A 145 17.08 -6.69 7.65
C GLU A 145 15.74 -6.36 6.98
N GLN A 146 14.96 -7.36 6.54
CA GLN A 146 13.60 -7.15 6.03
C GLN A 146 12.65 -6.55 7.10
N ARG A 147 12.79 -6.96 8.36
CA ARG A 147 12.02 -6.36 9.46
C ARG A 147 12.44 -4.92 9.72
N ARG A 148 13.75 -4.66 9.69
CA ARG A 148 14.30 -3.31 9.85
C ARG A 148 13.81 -2.38 8.74
N LEU A 149 13.79 -2.86 7.50
CA LEU A 149 13.28 -2.10 6.36
C LEU A 149 11.81 -1.69 6.57
N LYS A 150 10.95 -2.66 6.90
CA LYS A 150 9.53 -2.37 7.18
C LYS A 150 9.31 -1.38 8.32
N GLU A 151 10.13 -1.49 9.37
CA GLU A 151 10.07 -0.57 10.50
C GLU A 151 10.43 0.86 10.06
N LEU A 152 11.50 1.03 9.27
CA LEU A 152 11.90 2.33 8.76
C LEU A 152 10.86 2.93 7.80
N GLU A 153 10.26 2.11 6.91
CA GLU A 153 9.17 2.54 6.04
C GLU A 153 7.94 3.02 6.84
N SER A 154 7.60 2.29 7.91
CA SER A 154 6.51 2.68 8.82
C SER A 154 6.82 3.98 9.55
N GLN A 155 8.06 4.18 9.99
CA GLN A 155 8.51 5.42 10.64
C GLN A 155 8.47 6.60 9.66
N LEU A 156 8.92 6.40 8.42
CA LEU A 156 8.88 7.41 7.37
C LEU A 156 7.44 7.86 7.09
N SER A 157 6.52 6.92 6.89
CA SER A 157 5.09 7.22 6.70
C SER A 157 4.49 8.00 7.89
N THR A 158 4.86 7.61 9.11
CA THR A 158 4.41 8.28 10.32
C THR A 158 4.96 9.71 10.41
N ALA A 159 6.23 9.91 10.04
CA ALA A 159 6.87 11.22 10.03
C ALA A 159 6.22 12.16 9.01
N TYR A 160 5.93 11.69 7.79
CA TYR A 160 5.19 12.46 6.78
C TYR A 160 3.79 12.84 7.26
N THR A 161 3.02 11.88 7.79
CA THR A 161 1.68 12.15 8.35
C THR A 161 1.75 13.21 9.44
N ARG A 162 2.74 13.11 10.34
CA ARG A 162 2.95 14.08 11.41
C ARG A 162 3.33 15.46 10.89
N TRP A 163 4.14 15.52 9.84
CA TRP A 163 4.55 16.77 9.21
C TRP A 163 3.35 17.50 8.58
N GLU A 164 2.51 16.78 7.82
CA GLU A 164 1.28 17.31 7.23
C GLU A 164 0.28 17.79 8.30
N GLU A 165 0.10 17.02 9.37
CA GLU A 165 -0.74 17.41 10.51
C GLU A 165 -0.28 18.73 11.11
N LEU A 166 1.03 18.91 11.31
CA LEU A 166 1.58 20.13 11.89
C LEU A 166 1.58 21.31 10.92
N GLU A 167 1.75 21.09 9.63
CA GLU A 167 1.70 22.15 8.61
C GLU A 167 0.27 22.67 8.38
N SER A 168 -0.74 21.82 8.58
CA SER A 168 -2.16 22.15 8.36
C SER A 168 -2.84 22.90 9.52
N VAL A 169 -2.15 23.10 10.65
CA VAL A 169 -2.64 23.72 11.90
C VAL A 169 -2.51 25.24 11.90
#